data_AF-A0AAV5RPT4-F1
#
_entry.id   AF-A0AAV5RPT4-F1
#
_cell.length_a   1.000
_cell.length_b   1.000
_cell.length_c   1.000
_cell.angle_alpha   90.00
_cell.angle_beta   90.00
_cell.angle_gamma   90.00
#
_symmetry.space_group_name_H-M   'P 1'
#
loop_
_entity.id
_entity.type
_entity.pdbx_description
1 polymer ?
#
loop_
_entity_poly.entity_id
_entity_poly.type
_entity_poly.pdbx_seq_one_letter_code
_entity_poly.pdbx_strand_id
1 'polypeptide(L)'
;MSVVTVSRVKEVISPPVKGLLSPLQANNIVLRLLIICIDPVDPPSLKLLSRFFTPQDYDDLVGERTITSRCGYPTCSNVLRDAKGKVRNPANQTVMPWQHSFCQLKCYQASQFYREQLKYDYLVTRKDVAFIEPGEMSYEQEIMLLPEVLVVAKERNKSVSETVVELIKDHRKLLEKLETLEIN
;
A
#
# COMPACT_ATOMS: atom_id res chain seq x y z
N MET A 1 -0.15 15.85 -13.26
CA MET A 1 -0.82 14.64 -12.75
C MET A 1 -0.92 14.81 -11.25
N SER A 2 -2.13 14.76 -10.69
CA SER A 2 -2.34 14.91 -9.24
C SER A 2 -1.89 13.63 -8.54
N VAL A 3 -1.03 13.75 -7.53
CA VAL A 3 -0.70 12.64 -6.63
C VAL A 3 -1.89 12.45 -5.69
N VAL A 4 -2.31 11.20 -5.49
CA VAL A 4 -3.35 10.88 -4.50
C VAL A 4 -2.78 11.08 -3.12
N THR A 5 -3.45 11.90 -2.31
CA THR A 5 -3.08 12.22 -0.92
C THR A 5 -4.11 11.69 0.06
N VAL A 6 -3.77 11.72 1.36
CA VAL A 6 -4.64 11.24 2.44
C VAL A 6 -5.99 11.96 2.41
N SER A 7 -6.01 13.25 2.10
CA SER A 7 -7.23 14.04 1.93
C SER A 7 -8.14 13.46 0.85
N ARG A 8 -7.58 13.04 -0.29
CA ARG A 8 -8.35 12.45 -1.38
C ARG A 8 -8.91 11.08 -1.02
N VAL A 9 -8.14 10.28 -0.26
CA VAL A 9 -8.63 9.00 0.28
C VAL A 9 -9.77 9.21 1.26
N LYS A 10 -9.67 10.20 2.16
CA LYS A 10 -10.75 10.60 3.08
C LYS A 10 -12.03 10.99 2.36
N GLU A 11 -11.93 11.74 1.25
CA GLU A 11 -13.08 12.12 0.43
C GLU A 11 -13.82 10.89 -0.13
N VAL A 12 -13.10 9.84 -0.52
CA VAL A 12 -13.70 8.61 -1.04
C VAL A 12 -14.44 7.81 0.03
N ILE A 13 -13.94 7.84 1.27
CA ILE A 13 -14.50 7.12 2.42
C ILE A 13 -15.73 7.85 2.99
N SER A 14 -15.93 9.13 2.66
CA SER A 14 -17.07 9.92 3.14
C SER A 14 -18.42 9.44 2.56
N PRO A 15 -19.49 9.31 3.37
CA PRO A 15 -19.56 9.62 4.81
C PRO A 15 -18.96 8.51 5.69
N PRO A 16 -18.30 8.87 6.81
CA PRO A 16 -17.68 7.90 7.71
C PRO A 16 -18.74 7.02 8.37
N VAL A 17 -18.57 5.71 8.28
CA VAL A 17 -19.50 4.71 8.85
C VAL A 17 -18.88 4.11 10.10
N LYS A 18 -19.55 4.29 11.24
CA LYS A 18 -19.19 3.66 12.52
C LYS A 18 -19.69 2.22 12.57
N GLY A 19 -18.89 1.31 13.09
CA GLY A 19 -19.18 -0.12 13.20
C GLY A 19 -18.63 -0.95 12.04
N LEU A 20 -19.34 -2.02 11.69
CA LEU A 20 -18.99 -2.88 10.56
C LEU A 20 -19.60 -2.33 9.26
N LEU A 21 -18.86 -2.47 8.17
CA LEU A 21 -19.37 -2.14 6.84
C LEU A 21 -20.28 -3.27 6.33
N SER A 22 -21.40 -2.91 5.71
CA SER A 22 -22.15 -3.88 4.89
C SER A 22 -21.31 -4.31 3.68
N PRO A 23 -21.55 -5.51 3.10
CA PRO A 23 -20.83 -5.96 1.92
C PRO A 23 -20.88 -4.98 0.74
N LEU A 24 -22.03 -4.33 0.54
CA LEU A 24 -22.19 -3.32 -0.51
C LEU A 24 -21.32 -2.08 -0.24
N GLN A 25 -21.28 -1.60 1.00
CA GLN A 25 -20.44 -0.45 1.36
C GLN A 25 -18.95 -0.76 1.22
N ALA A 26 -18.52 -1.93 1.71
CA ALA A 26 -17.14 -2.38 1.59
C ALA A 26 -16.69 -2.46 0.12
N ASN A 27 -17.48 -3.12 -0.73
CA ASN A 27 -17.17 -3.25 -2.16
C ASN A 27 -17.12 -1.88 -2.85
N ASN A 28 -18.07 -0.98 -2.55
CA ASN A 28 -18.08 0.36 -3.14
C ASN A 28 -16.85 1.19 -2.73
N ILE A 29 -16.39 1.06 -1.48
CA ILE A 29 -15.18 1.74 -1.01
C ILE A 29 -13.97 1.19 -1.76
N VAL A 30 -13.77 -0.13 -1.80
CA VAL A 30 -12.64 -0.76 -2.50
C VAL A 30 -12.61 -0.35 -3.96
N LEU A 31 -13.73 -0.43 -4.69
CA LEU A 31 -13.79 -0.05 -6.10
C LEU A 31 -13.42 1.42 -6.33
N ARG A 32 -13.93 2.35 -5.49
CA ARG A 32 -13.57 3.77 -5.59
C ARG A 32 -12.09 4.01 -5.28
N LEU A 33 -11.54 3.29 -4.31
CA LEU A 33 -10.12 3.35 -3.98
C LEU A 33 -9.25 2.83 -5.13
N LEU A 34 -9.61 1.70 -5.75
CA LEU A 34 -8.92 1.18 -6.94
C LEU A 34 -8.85 2.22 -8.06
N ILE A 35 -9.96 2.91 -8.35
CA ILE A 35 -10.03 3.94 -9.39
C ILE A 35 -9.07 5.10 -9.11
N ILE A 36 -9.07 5.65 -7.88
CA ILE A 36 -8.16 6.77 -7.58
C ILE A 36 -6.70 6.32 -7.58
N CYS A 37 -6.42 5.06 -7.19
CA CYS A 37 -5.07 4.52 -7.10
C CYS A 37 -4.46 4.15 -8.46
N ILE A 38 -5.16 4.40 -9.58
CA ILE A 38 -4.55 4.39 -10.92
C ILE A 38 -3.51 5.51 -11.03
N ASP A 39 -3.78 6.66 -10.42
CA ASP A 39 -2.83 7.75 -10.32
C ASP A 39 -1.74 7.44 -9.27
N PRO A 40 -0.56 8.10 -9.33
CA PRO A 40 0.50 7.89 -8.34
C PRO A 40 0.02 8.28 -6.94
N VAL A 41 0.32 7.44 -5.94
CA VAL A 41 -0.08 7.62 -4.54
C VAL A 41 1.13 8.04 -3.70
N ASP A 42 0.97 8.96 -2.75
CA ASP A 42 2.05 9.30 -1.82
C ASP A 42 2.27 8.19 -0.76
N PRO A 43 3.49 8.06 -0.19
CA PRO A 43 3.79 7.00 0.76
C PRO A 43 2.85 6.94 1.99
N PRO A 44 2.45 8.07 2.62
CA PRO A 44 1.44 8.06 3.68
C PRO A 44 0.09 7.49 3.25
N SER A 45 -0.43 7.87 2.07
CA SER A 45 -1.69 7.30 1.59
C SER A 45 -1.57 5.82 1.25
N LEU A 46 -0.40 5.37 0.76
CA LEU A 46 -0.19 3.93 0.54
C LEU A 46 -0.30 3.14 1.86
N LYS A 47 0.23 3.68 2.97
CA LYS A 47 0.04 3.08 4.31
C LYS A 47 -1.42 3.12 4.75
N LEU A 48 -2.16 4.19 4.47
CA LEU A 48 -3.59 4.26 4.74
C LEU A 48 -4.39 3.22 3.93
N LEU A 49 -4.00 2.94 2.69
CA LEU A 49 -4.71 1.98 1.83
C LEU A 49 -4.63 0.53 2.33
N SER A 50 -3.62 0.16 3.11
CA SER A 50 -3.50 -1.20 3.68
C SER A 50 -4.69 -1.58 4.57
N ARG A 51 -5.33 -0.57 5.16
CA ARG A 51 -6.54 -0.70 5.96
C ARG A 51 -7.75 -1.16 5.17
N PHE A 52 -7.79 -0.91 3.87
CA PHE A 52 -8.92 -1.22 3.01
C PHE A 52 -8.67 -2.40 2.08
N PHE A 53 -7.41 -2.65 1.69
CA PHE A 53 -7.07 -3.70 0.75
C PHE A 53 -6.73 -5.03 1.43
N THR A 54 -7.09 -6.10 0.75
CA THR A 54 -6.52 -7.44 0.89
C THR A 54 -5.40 -7.64 -0.15
N PRO A 55 -4.59 -8.72 -0.04
CA PRO A 55 -3.64 -9.07 -1.09
C PRO A 55 -4.28 -9.21 -2.48
N GLN A 56 -5.52 -9.71 -2.55
CA GLN A 56 -6.24 -9.86 -3.82
C GLN A 56 -6.63 -8.49 -4.39
N ASP A 57 -7.18 -7.59 -3.57
CA ASP A 57 -7.53 -6.24 -4.04
C ASP A 57 -6.29 -5.48 -4.54
N TYR A 58 -5.13 -5.72 -3.91
CA TYR A 58 -3.87 -5.14 -4.36
C TYR A 58 -3.38 -5.76 -5.68
N ASP A 59 -3.56 -7.05 -5.90
CA ASP A 59 -3.25 -7.70 -7.17
C ASP A 59 -4.15 -7.14 -8.30
N ASP A 60 -5.42 -6.90 -8.00
CA ASP A 60 -6.36 -6.25 -8.93
C ASP A 60 -5.91 -4.81 -9.25
N LEU A 61 -5.47 -4.03 -8.25
CA LEU A 61 -4.89 -2.70 -8.45
C LEU A 61 -3.67 -2.73 -9.38
N VAL A 62 -2.76 -3.68 -9.16
CA VAL A 62 -1.58 -3.88 -10.02
C VAL A 62 -2.03 -4.20 -11.45
N GLY A 63 -3.07 -5.00 -11.61
CA GLY A 63 -3.71 -5.29 -12.89
C GLY A 63 -4.23 -4.04 -13.60
N GLU A 64 -5.09 -3.25 -12.94
CA GLU A 64 -5.68 -2.02 -13.48
C GLU A 64 -4.61 -0.99 -13.89
N ARG A 65 -3.57 -0.83 -13.05
CA ARG A 65 -2.42 0.02 -13.38
C ARG A 65 -1.67 -0.50 -14.61
N THR A 66 -1.52 -1.81 -14.74
CA THR A 66 -0.86 -2.41 -15.91
C THR A 66 -1.67 -2.21 -17.18
N ILE A 67 -3.01 -2.35 -17.12
CA ILE A 67 -3.93 -2.08 -18.26
C ILE A 67 -3.80 -0.63 -18.72
N THR A 68 -3.69 0.32 -17.78
CA THR A 68 -3.46 1.75 -18.07
C THR A 68 -2.00 2.08 -18.40
N SER A 69 -1.16 1.07 -18.63
CA SER A 69 0.27 1.18 -18.96
C SER A 69 1.10 1.88 -17.89
N ARG A 70 0.67 1.85 -16.63
CA ARG A 70 1.41 2.37 -15.46
C ARG A 70 2.15 1.25 -14.75
N CYS A 71 3.25 1.62 -14.08
CA CYS A 71 3.93 0.70 -13.18
C CYS A 71 2.97 0.27 -12.05
N GLY A 72 2.88 -1.03 -11.79
CA GLY A 72 2.00 -1.62 -10.78
C GLY A 72 2.28 -1.16 -9.37
N TYR A 73 3.49 -0.68 -9.06
CA TYR A 73 3.78 -0.12 -7.74
C TYR A 73 3.11 1.26 -7.58
N PRO A 74 2.16 1.46 -6.62
CA PRO A 74 1.30 2.65 -6.60
C PRO A 74 2.03 4.00 -6.45
N THR A 75 3.17 4.03 -5.76
CA THR A 75 3.95 5.27 -5.58
C THR A 75 4.80 5.61 -6.80
N CYS A 76 4.90 4.71 -7.77
CA CYS A 76 5.67 4.92 -8.99
C CYS A 76 4.83 5.65 -10.05
N SER A 77 5.36 6.75 -10.58
CA SER A 77 4.72 7.51 -11.67
C SER A 77 5.13 7.05 -13.08
N ASN A 78 6.02 6.06 -13.17
CA ASN A 78 6.57 5.60 -14.44
C ASN A 78 5.54 4.84 -15.27
N VAL A 79 5.65 5.00 -16.58
CA VAL A 79 4.89 4.27 -17.60
C VAL A 79 5.66 3.01 -17.98
N LEU A 80 4.95 1.91 -18.23
CA LEU A 80 5.52 0.68 -18.75
C LEU A 80 5.90 0.89 -20.23
N ARG A 81 7.20 0.81 -20.51
CA ARG A 81 7.76 0.95 -21.86
C ARG A 81 8.31 -0.37 -22.34
N ASP A 82 8.19 -0.63 -23.64
CA ASP A 82 8.87 -1.73 -24.30
C ASP A 82 10.37 -1.45 -24.49
N ALA A 83 11.12 -2.45 -24.97
CA ALA A 83 12.55 -2.32 -25.26
C ALA A 83 12.87 -1.26 -26.34
N LYS A 84 11.85 -0.80 -27.10
CA LYS A 84 11.95 0.23 -28.14
C LYS A 84 11.48 1.60 -27.64
N GLY A 85 11.18 1.74 -26.34
CA GLY A 85 10.74 2.98 -25.70
C GLY A 85 9.27 3.35 -25.92
N LYS A 86 8.49 2.54 -26.63
CA LYS A 86 7.05 2.75 -26.86
C LYS A 86 6.24 2.30 -25.65
N VAL A 87 5.05 2.87 -25.50
CA VAL A 87 4.08 2.39 -24.49
C VAL A 87 3.78 0.93 -24.80
N ARG A 88 3.91 0.08 -23.78
CA ARG A 88 3.86 -1.35 -23.97
C ARG A 88 2.43 -1.82 -24.26
N ASN A 89 2.29 -2.70 -25.25
CA ASN A 89 1.04 -3.46 -25.45
C ASN A 89 0.99 -4.64 -24.46
N PRO A 90 -0.09 -4.78 -23.65
CA PRO A 90 -0.28 -5.93 -22.76
C PRO A 90 -0.17 -7.29 -23.46
N ALA A 91 -0.47 -7.38 -24.76
CA ALA A 91 -0.38 -8.61 -25.54
C ALA A 91 1.07 -9.07 -25.84
N ASN A 92 2.08 -8.23 -25.60
CA ASN A 92 3.47 -8.56 -25.91
C ASN A 92 4.12 -9.34 -24.77
N GLN A 93 4.62 -10.55 -25.11
CA GLN A 93 5.32 -11.45 -24.21
C GLN A 93 6.61 -10.79 -23.67
N THR A 94 6.78 -10.79 -22.34
CA THR A 94 8.03 -10.34 -21.71
C THR A 94 9.02 -11.46 -21.49
N VAL A 95 10.30 -11.08 -21.39
CA VAL A 95 11.38 -11.98 -20.98
C VAL A 95 11.19 -12.46 -19.54
N MET A 96 10.84 -11.56 -18.61
CA MET A 96 10.58 -11.91 -17.20
C MET A 96 9.12 -11.62 -16.78
N PRO A 97 8.49 -12.45 -15.93
CA PRO A 97 7.09 -12.26 -15.51
C PRO A 97 6.81 -10.90 -14.87
N TRP A 98 7.67 -10.43 -13.95
CA TRP A 98 7.50 -9.15 -13.27
C TRP A 98 7.58 -7.94 -14.19
N GLN A 99 8.28 -8.04 -15.33
CA GLN A 99 8.40 -6.93 -16.27
C GLN A 99 7.06 -6.60 -16.92
N HIS A 100 6.09 -7.52 -16.92
CA HIS A 100 4.72 -7.28 -17.38
C HIS A 100 4.06 -6.12 -16.63
N SER A 101 4.20 -6.10 -15.30
CA SER A 101 3.47 -5.16 -14.44
C SER A 101 4.37 -4.07 -13.84
N PHE A 102 5.70 -4.21 -13.88
CA PHE A 102 6.62 -3.30 -13.18
C PHE A 102 7.69 -2.71 -14.10
N CYS A 103 8.01 -1.42 -13.91
CA CYS A 103 9.02 -0.74 -14.71
C CYS A 103 10.46 -1.17 -14.40
N GLN A 104 10.73 -1.60 -13.16
CA GLN A 104 12.05 -1.97 -12.66
C GLN A 104 11.92 -3.03 -11.57
N LEU A 105 12.98 -3.84 -11.38
CA LEU A 105 13.03 -4.87 -10.35
C LEU A 105 12.78 -4.32 -8.95
N LYS A 106 13.29 -3.11 -8.64
CA LYS A 106 13.06 -2.45 -7.35
C LYS A 106 11.58 -2.16 -7.07
N CYS A 107 10.80 -1.80 -8.10
CA CYS A 107 9.37 -1.55 -7.95
C CYS A 107 8.61 -2.86 -7.73
N TYR A 108 9.02 -3.94 -8.41
CA TYR A 108 8.50 -5.28 -8.14
C TYR A 108 8.78 -5.69 -6.68
N GLN A 109 10.03 -5.58 -6.23
CA GLN A 109 10.41 -5.91 -4.85
C GLN A 109 9.65 -5.08 -3.81
N ALA A 110 9.53 -3.76 -4.03
CA ALA A 110 8.78 -2.89 -3.12
C ALA A 110 7.27 -3.21 -3.11
N SER A 111 6.72 -3.55 -4.27
CA SER A 111 5.33 -3.98 -4.41
C SER A 111 5.06 -5.31 -3.69
N GLN A 112 5.93 -6.30 -3.85
CA GLN A 112 5.81 -7.58 -3.16
C GLN A 112 5.98 -7.40 -1.65
N PHE A 113 6.96 -6.60 -1.23
CA PHE A 113 7.16 -6.28 0.19
C PHE A 113 5.91 -5.67 0.83
N TYR A 114 5.24 -4.74 0.15
CA TYR A 114 3.98 -4.17 0.62
C TYR A 114 2.84 -5.20 0.65
N ARG A 115 2.66 -5.96 -0.44
CA ARG A 115 1.60 -6.97 -0.60
C ARG A 115 1.61 -8.02 0.52
N GLU A 116 2.79 -8.54 0.87
CA GLU A 116 2.95 -9.59 1.88
C GLU A 116 2.59 -9.13 3.31
N GLN A 117 2.48 -7.82 3.55
CA GLN A 117 2.07 -7.28 4.85
C GLN A 117 0.55 -7.06 4.96
N LEU A 118 -0.20 -7.13 3.85
CA LEU A 118 -1.64 -6.92 3.84
C LEU A 118 -2.37 -8.08 4.53
N LYS A 119 -3.42 -7.76 5.28
CA LYS A 119 -4.23 -8.76 5.97
C LYS A 119 -5.21 -9.42 4.98
N TYR A 120 -5.37 -10.74 5.12
CA TYR A 120 -6.28 -11.56 4.29
C TYR A 120 -7.75 -11.51 4.76
N ASP A 121 -8.02 -10.87 5.89
CA ASP A 121 -9.38 -10.70 6.40
C ASP A 121 -10.20 -9.80 5.48
N TYR A 122 -11.46 -10.16 5.24
CA TYR A 122 -12.35 -9.37 4.41
C TYR A 122 -12.61 -8.00 5.04
N LEU A 123 -12.72 -6.96 4.21
CA LEU A 123 -12.95 -5.59 4.70
C LEU A 123 -14.18 -5.47 5.62
N VAL A 124 -15.22 -6.26 5.39
CA VAL A 124 -16.45 -6.27 6.20
C VAL A 124 -16.23 -6.69 7.66
N THR A 125 -15.14 -7.41 7.98
CA THR A 125 -14.83 -7.82 9.36
C THR A 125 -14.03 -6.75 10.11
N ARG A 126 -13.55 -5.71 9.43
CA ARG A 126 -12.75 -4.64 10.00
C ARG A 126 -13.68 -3.59 10.63
N LYS A 127 -13.70 -3.53 11.96
CA LYS A 127 -14.57 -2.61 12.71
C LYS A 127 -14.04 -1.18 12.65
N ASP A 128 -14.96 -0.23 12.49
CA ASP A 128 -14.70 1.22 12.48
C ASP A 128 -13.70 1.66 11.38
N VAL A 129 -13.55 0.83 10.34
CA VAL A 129 -12.57 0.98 9.27
C VAL A 129 -12.85 2.18 8.34
N ALA A 130 -14.05 2.74 8.35
CA ALA A 130 -14.36 3.99 7.64
C ALA A 130 -14.52 5.19 8.59
N PHE A 131 -14.38 4.98 9.89
CA PHE A 131 -14.67 5.98 10.93
C PHE A 131 -13.40 6.49 11.65
N ILE A 132 -12.47 5.61 12.00
CA ILE A 132 -11.22 5.99 12.68
C ILE A 132 -10.35 6.86 11.78
N GLU A 133 -9.70 7.88 12.35
CA GLU A 133 -8.85 8.79 11.60
C GLU A 133 -7.60 8.09 11.05
N PRO A 134 -7.07 8.50 9.87
CA PRO A 134 -5.84 7.95 9.32
C PRO A 134 -4.66 8.07 10.28
N GLY A 135 -3.87 7.00 10.37
CA GLY A 135 -2.72 6.89 11.26
C GLY A 135 -3.03 6.31 12.64
N GLU A 136 -4.30 6.14 13.02
CA GLU A 136 -4.69 5.60 14.34
C GLU A 136 -4.91 4.08 14.35
N MET A 137 -5.16 3.46 13.19
CA MET A 137 -5.38 2.02 13.11
C MET A 137 -4.08 1.23 12.95
N SER A 138 -4.00 0.08 13.62
CA SER A 138 -2.86 -0.86 13.52
C SER A 138 -2.55 -1.27 12.08
N TYR A 139 -3.58 -1.42 11.22
CA TYR A 139 -3.40 -1.73 9.80
C TYR A 139 -2.45 -0.77 9.08
N GLU A 140 -2.45 0.51 9.45
CA GLU A 140 -1.64 1.55 8.80
C GLU A 140 -0.29 1.71 9.51
N GLN A 141 -0.26 1.53 10.83
CA GLN A 141 0.93 1.68 11.68
C GLN A 141 1.92 0.52 11.53
N GLU A 142 1.43 -0.70 11.30
CA GLU A 142 2.26 -1.91 11.15
C GLU A 142 2.96 -1.98 9.78
N ILE A 143 2.54 -1.16 8.80
CA ILE A 143 3.04 -1.24 7.43
C ILE A 143 4.36 -0.50 7.27
N MET A 144 5.35 -1.23 6.77
CA MET A 144 6.63 -0.69 6.34
C MET A 144 6.69 -0.61 4.82
N LEU A 145 7.32 0.43 4.29
CA LEU A 145 7.62 0.54 2.87
C LEU A 145 9.10 0.21 2.62
N LEU A 146 9.37 -0.66 1.66
CA LEU A 146 10.74 -1.09 1.34
C LEU A 146 11.72 0.08 1.10
N PRO A 147 11.35 1.16 0.36
CA PRO A 147 12.24 2.32 0.20
C PRO A 147 12.67 2.94 1.53
N GLU A 148 11.77 3.06 2.51
CA GLU A 148 12.06 3.61 3.83
C GLU A 148 13.01 2.69 4.60
N VAL A 149 12.73 1.38 4.59
CA VAL A 149 13.57 0.37 5.25
C VAL A 149 14.99 0.36 4.67
N LEU A 150 15.13 0.51 3.35
CA LEU A 150 16.44 0.55 2.69
C LEU A 150 17.27 1.75 3.12
N VAL A 151 16.65 2.92 3.37
CA VAL A 151 17.36 4.10 3.90
C VAL A 151 17.91 3.79 5.28
N VAL A 152 17.05 3.29 6.18
CA VAL A 152 17.44 2.95 7.56
C VAL A 152 18.51 1.85 7.59
N ALA A 153 18.38 0.82 6.75
CA ALA A 153 19.35 -0.27 6.66
C ALA A 153 20.73 0.22 6.22
N LYS A 154 20.77 1.16 5.27
CA LYS A 154 22.00 1.79 4.80
C LYS A 154 22.65 2.65 5.88
N GLU A 155 21.86 3.44 6.61
CA GLU A 155 22.36 4.28 7.71
C GLU A 155 22.92 3.44 8.86
N ARG A 156 22.28 2.30 9.17
CA ARG A 156 22.70 1.38 10.23
C ARG A 156 23.77 0.38 9.78
N ASN A 157 24.11 0.35 8.49
CA ASN A 157 24.99 -0.65 7.86
C ASN A 157 24.58 -2.10 8.18
N LYS A 158 23.28 -2.39 8.09
CA LYS A 158 22.67 -3.70 8.38
C LYS A 158 21.96 -4.26 7.16
N SER A 159 21.68 -5.56 7.20
CA SER A 159 20.80 -6.17 6.22
C SER A 159 19.36 -5.68 6.38
N VAL A 160 18.56 -5.80 5.31
CA VAL A 160 17.14 -5.44 5.33
C VAL A 160 16.38 -6.25 6.37
N SER A 161 16.64 -7.56 6.46
CA SER A 161 15.99 -8.47 7.41
C SER A 161 16.28 -8.08 8.86
N GLU A 162 17.53 -7.80 9.20
CA GLU A 162 17.91 -7.33 10.54
C GLU A 162 17.25 -6.00 10.87
N THR A 163 17.23 -5.07 9.92
CA THR A 163 16.62 -3.75 10.08
C THR A 163 15.12 -3.85 10.36
N VAL A 164 14.40 -4.70 9.61
CA VAL A 164 12.96 -4.94 9.83
C VAL A 164 12.71 -5.51 11.22
N VAL A 165 13.48 -6.52 11.65
CA VAL A 165 13.33 -7.13 12.98
C VAL A 165 13.59 -6.11 14.09
N GLU A 166 14.58 -5.23 13.92
CA GLU A 166 14.84 -4.15 14.87
C GLU A 166 13.72 -3.12 14.91
N LEU A 167 13.22 -2.67 13.76
CA LEU A 167 12.12 -1.71 13.70
C LEU A 167 10.86 -2.25 14.39
N ILE A 168 10.54 -3.54 14.19
CA ILE A 168 9.42 -4.19 14.87
C ILE A 168 9.64 -4.22 16.39
N LYS A 169 10.86 -4.56 16.84
CA LYS A 169 11.21 -4.58 18.26
C LYS A 169 11.16 -3.19 18.88
N ASP A 170 11.65 -2.19 18.18
CA ASP A 170 11.66 -0.79 18.61
C ASP A 170 10.23 -0.27 18.74
N HIS A 171 9.38 -0.55 17.75
CA HIS A 171 7.96 -0.20 17.79
C HIS A 171 7.23 -0.84 18.98
N ARG A 172 7.43 -2.14 19.22
CA ARG A 172 6.83 -2.84 20.38
C ARG A 172 7.27 -2.21 21.72
N LYS A 173 8.56 -1.94 21.88
CA LYS A 173 9.09 -1.29 23.09
C LYS A 173 8.53 0.12 23.30
N LEU A 174 8.27 0.86 22.22
CA LEU A 174 7.65 2.18 22.31
C LEU A 174 6.21 2.08 22.79
N LEU A 175 5.43 1.13 22.27
CA LEU A 175 4.07 0.87 22.74
C LEU A 175 4.05 0.50 24.24
N GLU A 176 4.91 -0.43 24.67
CA GLU A 176 5.05 -0.80 26.08
C GLU A 176 5.38 0.40 26.98
N LYS A 177 6.27 1.29 26.52
CA LYS A 177 6.61 2.52 27.25
C LYS A 177 5.45 3.51 27.32
N LEU A 178 4.71 3.67 26.23
CA LEU A 178 3.55 4.57 26.21
C LEU A 178 2.44 4.07 27.16
N GLU A 179 2.18 2.77 27.18
CA GLU A 179 1.23 2.15 28.14
C GLU A 179 1.64 2.42 29.60
N THR A 180 2.94 2.41 29.90
CA THR A 180 3.43 2.73 31.26
C THR A 180 3.31 4.22 31.63
N LEU A 181 3.19 5.11 30.64
CA LEU A 181 3.04 6.55 30.84
C LEU A 181 1.57 6.97 30.99
N GLU A 182 0.63 6.20 30.42
CA GLU A 182 -0.82 6.44 30.54
C GLU A 182 -1.42 6.01 31.90
N ILE A 183 -0.57 5.61 32.86
CA ILE A 183 -0.95 5.38 34.26
C ILE A 183 -0.25 6.43 35.13
N ASN A 184 -0.82 7.64 35.19
CA ASN A 184 -0.75 8.60 36.31
C ASN A 184 -1.80 9.71 36.13
#